data_AF-A0A966V4H4-F1
#
_entry.id   AF-A0A966V4H4-F1
#
_cell.length_a   1.000
_cell.length_b   1.000
_cell.length_c   1.000
_cell.angle_alpha   90.00
_cell.angle_beta   90.00
_cell.angle_gamma   90.00
#
_symmetry.space_group_name_H-M   'P 1'
#
loop_
_entity.id
_entity.type
_entity.pdbx_description
1 polymer ?
#
loop_
_entity_poly.entity_id
_entity_poly.type
_entity_poly.pdbx_seq_one_letter_code
_entity_poly.pdbx_strand_id
1 'polypeptide(L)'
;MSITRAEHFVNFTAWVTVTTTACFLAAQALLLGAFLVNGDEGISDTWVGYTSATTTIAALAISLVALAVAVWAAARGVRHRFAWLMRYEFLVLVVLVALSELFVFE
;
A
#
# COMPACT_ATOMS: atom_id res chain seq x y z
N MET A 1 10.92 13.58 -25.66
CA MET A 1 10.95 12.96 -24.32
C MET A 1 11.83 11.71 -24.45
N SER A 2 13.00 11.64 -23.79
CA SER A 2 13.93 10.53 -24.01
C SER A 2 13.33 9.21 -23.51
N ILE A 3 13.47 8.13 -24.29
CA ILE A 3 12.95 6.78 -24.01
C ILE A 3 13.29 6.33 -22.58
N THR A 4 14.48 6.70 -22.09
CA THR A 4 14.97 6.44 -20.73
C THR A 4 14.09 6.98 -19.59
N ARG A 5 13.44 8.16 -19.74
CA ARG A 5 12.57 8.69 -18.68
C ARG A 5 11.24 7.94 -18.57
N ALA A 6 10.73 7.45 -19.69
CA ALA A 6 9.49 6.68 -19.71
C ALA A 6 9.69 5.29 -19.09
N GLU A 7 10.83 4.64 -19.38
CA GLU A 7 11.21 3.36 -18.76
C GLU A 7 11.42 3.48 -17.26
N HIS A 8 12.13 4.52 -16.78
CA HIS A 8 12.28 4.77 -15.35
C HIS A 8 10.94 4.99 -14.65
N PHE A 9 10.01 5.71 -15.29
CA PHE A 9 8.68 5.92 -14.72
C PHE A 9 7.91 4.61 -14.62
N VAL A 10 7.93 3.76 -15.66
CA VAL A 10 7.28 2.43 -15.66
C VAL A 10 7.88 1.53 -14.58
N ASN A 11 9.21 1.47 -14.48
CA ASN A 11 9.89 0.66 -13.47
C ASN A 11 9.59 1.16 -12.06
N PHE A 12 9.54 2.48 -11.86
CA PHE A 12 9.10 3.07 -10.60
C PHE A 12 7.64 2.71 -10.29
N THR A 13 6.75 2.76 -11.28
CA THR A 13 5.34 2.34 -11.10
C THR A 13 5.23 0.90 -10.68
N ALA A 14 5.90 0.00 -11.39
CA ALA A 14 5.88 -1.42 -11.08
C ALA A 14 6.49 -1.71 -9.70
N TRP A 15 7.60 -1.06 -9.37
CA TRP A 15 8.27 -1.23 -8.07
C TRP A 15 7.37 -0.76 -6.92
N VAL A 16 6.80 0.44 -7.02
CA VAL A 16 5.87 0.96 -6.00
C VAL A 16 4.77 -0.07 -5.76
N THR A 17 4.07 -0.48 -6.83
CA THR A 17 2.89 -1.34 -6.71
C THR A 17 3.21 -2.72 -6.15
N VAL A 18 4.33 -3.30 -6.55
CA VAL A 18 4.77 -4.59 -6.00
C VAL A 18 5.11 -4.45 -4.52
N THR A 19 5.83 -3.39 -4.14
CA THR A 19 6.26 -3.18 -2.75
C THR A 19 5.08 -2.89 -1.82
N THR A 20 4.20 -1.96 -2.19
CA THR A 20 2.98 -1.63 -1.42
C THR A 20 2.06 -2.83 -1.26
N THR A 21 1.79 -3.55 -2.35
CA THR A 21 0.95 -4.76 -2.32
C THR A 21 1.58 -5.84 -1.45
N ALA A 22 2.88 -6.09 -1.59
CA ALA A 22 3.58 -7.08 -0.77
C ALA A 22 3.56 -6.72 0.72
N CYS A 23 3.83 -5.46 1.07
CA CYS A 23 3.77 -4.99 2.46
C CYS A 23 2.36 -5.14 3.03
N PHE A 24 1.33 -4.70 2.30
CA PHE A 24 -0.05 -4.82 2.75
C PHE A 24 -0.47 -6.28 2.96
N LEU A 25 -0.22 -7.15 1.98
CA LEU A 25 -0.55 -8.58 2.11
C LEU A 25 0.23 -9.26 3.24
N ALA A 26 1.49 -8.90 3.46
CA ALA A 26 2.27 -9.42 4.58
C ALA A 26 1.67 -8.99 5.94
N ALA A 27 1.23 -7.74 6.06
CA ALA A 27 0.55 -7.26 7.27
C ALA A 27 -0.75 -8.02 7.53
N GLN A 28 -1.56 -8.24 6.48
CA GLN A 28 -2.82 -8.99 6.60
C GLN A 28 -2.58 -10.47 6.91
N ALA A 29 -1.54 -11.09 6.34
CA ALA A 29 -1.18 -12.47 6.66
C ALA A 29 -0.73 -12.63 8.12
N LEU A 30 -0.03 -11.63 8.67
CA LEU A 30 0.34 -11.60 10.08
C LEU A 30 -0.88 -11.49 10.99
N LEU A 31 -1.80 -10.57 10.69
CA LEU A 31 -3.06 -10.41 11.43
C LEU A 31 -3.90 -11.69 11.40
N LEU A 32 -4.10 -12.25 10.20
CA LEU A 32 -4.84 -13.50 10.03
C LEU A 32 -4.18 -14.66 10.79
N GLY A 33 -2.86 -14.76 10.73
CA GLY A 33 -2.11 -15.78 11.48
C GLY A 33 -2.28 -15.64 12.99
N ALA A 34 -2.19 -14.42 13.53
CA ALA A 34 -2.43 -14.17 14.95
C ALA A 34 -3.87 -14.51 15.37
N PHE A 35 -4.84 -14.10 14.55
CA PHE A 35 -6.26 -14.41 14.78
C PHE A 35 -6.53 -15.92 14.80
N LEU A 36 -5.96 -16.67 13.85
CA LEU A 36 -6.15 -18.12 13.78
C LEU A 36 -5.53 -18.88 14.96
N VAL A 37 -4.51 -18.30 15.62
CA VAL A 37 -3.82 -18.93 16.76
C VAL A 37 -4.52 -18.63 18.08
N ASN A 38 -4.85 -17.36 18.35
CA ASN A 38 -5.31 -16.90 19.67
C ASN A 38 -6.56 -16.01 19.62
N GLY A 39 -7.26 -15.92 18.48
CA GLY A 39 -8.38 -14.99 18.31
C GLY A 39 -7.94 -13.54 18.49
N ASP A 40 -8.82 -12.70 19.04
CA ASP A 40 -8.58 -11.27 19.20
C ASP A 40 -7.42 -10.94 20.15
N GLU A 41 -7.21 -11.78 21.17
CA GLU A 41 -6.09 -11.66 22.12
C GLU A 41 -4.73 -11.85 21.42
N GLY A 42 -4.71 -12.56 20.29
CA GLY A 42 -3.52 -12.71 19.45
C GLY A 42 -3.11 -11.40 18.76
N ILE A 43 -4.05 -10.48 18.54
CA ILE A 43 -3.85 -9.22 17.82
C ILE A 43 -3.61 -8.07 18.81
N SER A 44 -4.39 -8.00 19.89
CA SER A 44 -4.57 -6.79 20.69
C SER A 44 -3.35 -6.36 21.51
N ASP A 45 -2.41 -7.26 21.80
CA ASP A 45 -1.27 -6.96 22.69
C ASP A 45 0.04 -7.70 22.34
N THR A 46 0.17 -8.11 21.08
CA THR A 46 1.36 -8.83 20.63
C THR A 46 2.23 -7.99 19.72
N TRP A 47 3.51 -8.37 19.62
CA TRP A 47 4.43 -7.85 18.61
C TRP A 47 3.86 -7.98 17.18
N VAL A 48 2.91 -8.91 16.95
CA VAL A 48 2.24 -9.10 15.66
C VAL A 48 1.33 -7.92 15.31
N GLY A 49 0.53 -7.44 16.28
CA GLY A 49 -0.29 -6.25 16.12
C GLY A 49 0.56 -5.04 15.74
N TYR A 50 1.62 -4.75 16.50
CA TYR A 50 2.55 -3.66 16.19
C TYR A 50 3.25 -3.81 14.83
N THR A 51 3.67 -5.04 14.48
CA THR A 51 4.36 -5.30 13.21
C THR A 51 3.42 -5.13 12.02
N SER A 52 2.18 -5.61 12.12
CA SER A 52 1.18 -5.44 11.07
C SER A 52 0.79 -3.97 10.89
N ALA A 53 0.59 -3.22 11.97
CA ALA A 53 0.27 -1.80 11.92
C ALA A 53 1.40 -0.99 11.29
N THR A 54 2.64 -1.20 11.73
CA THR A 54 3.82 -0.52 11.17
C THR A 54 4.03 -0.85 9.68
N THR A 55 3.84 -2.11 9.29
CA THR A 55 3.96 -2.53 7.88
C THR A 55 2.85 -1.93 7.01
N THR A 56 1.64 -1.83 7.54
CA THR A 56 0.49 -1.20 6.87
C THR A 56 0.72 0.30 6.67
N ILE A 57 1.21 0.99 7.71
CA ILE A 57 1.59 2.41 7.63
C ILE A 57 2.70 2.62 6.59
N ALA A 58 3.69 1.73 6.52
CA ALA A 58 4.73 1.80 5.50
C ALA A 58 4.15 1.66 4.08
N ALA A 59 3.24 0.71 3.86
CA ALA A 59 2.54 0.55 2.58
C ALA A 59 1.73 1.81 2.19
N LEU A 60 1.04 2.42 3.16
CA LEU A 60 0.31 3.67 2.96
C LEU A 60 1.25 4.84 2.64
N ALA A 61 2.39 4.94 3.32
CA ALA A 61 3.38 6.00 3.06
C ALA A 61 3.97 5.90 1.65
N ILE A 62 4.34 4.69 1.21
CA ILE A 62 4.90 4.46 -0.15
C ILE A 62 3.85 4.79 -1.22
N SER A 63 2.61 4.32 -1.05
CA SER A 63 1.53 4.61 -1.99
C SER A 63 1.15 6.10 -2.00
N LEU A 64 1.23 6.80 -0.87
CA LEU A 64 1.01 8.25 -0.80
C LEU A 64 2.07 9.04 -1.58
N VAL A 65 3.34 8.64 -1.47
CA VAL A 65 4.43 9.23 -2.27
C VAL A 65 4.17 9.01 -3.76
N ALA A 66 3.73 7.82 -4.14
CA ALA A 66 3.40 7.52 -5.53
C ALA A 66 2.21 8.35 -6.04
N LEU A 67 1.17 8.53 -5.21
CA LEU A 67 0.06 9.43 -5.50
C LEU A 67 0.55 10.86 -5.73
N ALA A 68 1.41 11.39 -4.85
CA ALA A 68 1.96 12.73 -4.97
C ALA A 68 2.74 12.91 -6.28
N VAL A 69 3.57 11.91 -6.65
CA VAL A 69 4.29 11.91 -7.94
C VAL A 69 3.32 11.89 -9.12
N ALA A 70 2.24 11.09 -9.04
CA ALA A 70 1.26 10.99 -10.10
C ALA A 70 0.42 12.27 -10.28
N VAL A 71 0.13 12.98 -9.19
CA VAL A 71 -0.52 14.30 -9.20
C VAL A 71 0.41 15.36 -9.78
N TRP A 72 1.68 15.39 -9.35
CA TRP A 72 2.69 16.30 -9.89
C TRP A 72 2.88 16.10 -11.41
N ALA A 73 2.95 14.83 -11.86
CA ALA A 73 3.03 14.49 -13.28
C ALA A 73 1.78 14.96 -14.05
N ALA A 74 0.58 14.81 -13.46
CA ALA A 74 -0.67 15.29 -14.04
C ALA A 74 -0.66 16.81 -14.27
N ALA A 75 -0.23 17.57 -13.26
CA ALA A 75 -0.17 19.02 -13.29
C ALA A 75 0.80 19.54 -14.36
N ARG A 76 1.84 18.77 -14.70
CA ARG A 76 2.80 19.09 -15.78
C ARG A 76 2.42 18.50 -17.14
N GLY A 77 1.23 17.92 -17.30
CA GLY A 77 0.77 17.34 -18.56
C GLY A 77 1.50 16.06 -18.97
N VAL A 78 2.25 15.42 -18.06
CA VAL A 78 2.94 14.15 -18.32
C VAL A 78 1.89 13.04 -18.29
N ARG A 79 1.50 12.56 -19.47
CA ARG A 79 0.54 11.46 -19.62
C ARG A 79 1.29 10.14 -19.79
N HIS A 80 1.18 9.27 -18.81
CA HIS A 80 1.69 7.90 -18.87
C HIS A 80 0.54 6.90 -18.73
N ARG A 81 0.58 5.82 -19.53
CA ARG A 81 -0.50 4.80 -19.56
C ARG A 81 -0.77 4.11 -18.22
N PHE A 82 0.16 4.18 -17.27
CA PHE A 82 0.05 3.57 -15.94
C PHE A 82 -0.02 4.59 -14.79
N ALA A 83 -0.05 5.90 -15.10
CA ALA A 83 -0.14 6.93 -14.07
C ALA A 83 -1.46 6.85 -13.28
N TRP A 84 -2.49 6.22 -13.83
CA TRP A 84 -3.74 5.93 -13.11
C TRP A 84 -3.51 4.97 -11.94
N LEU A 85 -2.60 4.00 -12.09
CA LEU A 85 -2.37 2.95 -11.09
C LEU A 85 -1.92 3.58 -9.77
N MET A 86 -0.93 4.47 -9.82
CA MET A 86 -0.47 5.26 -8.67
C MET A 86 -1.53 6.16 -8.05
N ARG A 87 -2.50 6.64 -8.84
CA ARG A 87 -3.56 7.53 -8.33
C ARG A 87 -4.60 6.77 -7.52
N TYR A 88 -4.95 5.56 -7.98
CA TYR A 88 -5.99 4.77 -7.33
C TYR A 88 -5.44 3.83 -6.27
N GLU A 89 -4.18 3.41 -6.38
CA GLU A 89 -3.56 2.49 -5.43
C GLU A 89 -3.63 2.97 -3.98
N PHE A 90 -3.28 4.24 -3.73
CA PHE A 90 -3.39 4.81 -2.38
C PHE A 90 -4.84 4.79 -1.88
N LEU A 91 -5.80 5.19 -2.71
CA LEU A 91 -7.22 5.21 -2.34
C LEU A 91 -7.74 3.81 -2.03
N VAL A 92 -7.38 2.82 -2.87
CA VAL A 92 -7.73 1.43 -2.67
C VAL A 92 -7.12 0.89 -1.37
N LEU A 93 -5.84 1.18 -1.10
CA LEU A 93 -5.19 0.79 0.15
C LEU A 93 -5.87 1.40 1.37
N VAL A 94 -6.24 2.69 1.34
CA VAL A 94 -6.98 3.32 2.44
C VAL A 94 -8.31 2.62 2.69
N VAL A 95 -9.06 2.29 1.63
CA VAL A 95 -10.32 1.55 1.75
C VAL A 95 -10.09 0.15 2.33
N LEU A 96 -9.07 -0.57 1.84
CA LEU A 96 -8.75 -1.92 2.34
C LEU A 96 -8.32 -1.90 3.81
N VAL A 97 -7.55 -0.89 4.23
CA VAL A 97 -7.17 -0.69 5.64
C VAL A 97 -8.40 -0.40 6.49
N ALA A 98 -9.28 0.52 6.06
CA ALA A 98 -10.50 0.82 6.78
C ALA A 98 -11.42 -0.41 6.92
N LEU A 99 -11.52 -1.22 5.86
CA LEU A 99 -12.24 -2.50 5.91
C LEU A 99 -11.57 -3.48 6.88
N SER A 100 -10.24 -3.63 6.87
CA SER A 100 -9.57 -4.53 7.80
C SER A 100 -9.74 -4.11 9.26
N GLU A 101 -9.75 -2.81 9.55
CA GLU A 101 -10.01 -2.29 10.91
C GLU A 101 -11.45 -2.61 11.34
N LEU A 102 -12.43 -2.50 10.44
CA LEU A 102 -13.82 -2.89 10.74
C LEU A 102 -13.97 -4.38 11.08
N PHE A 103 -13.19 -5.27 10.46
CA PHE A 103 -13.27 -6.71 10.71
C PHE A 103 -12.45 -7.19 11.92
N VAL A 104 -11.43 -6.44 12.34
CA VAL A 104 -10.50 -6.84 13.42
C VAL A 104 -10.95 -6.32 14.79
N PHE A 105 -11.80 -5.29 14.83
CA PHE A 105 -12.25 -4.65 16.09
C PHE A 105 -13.76 -4.75 16.35
N GLU A 106 -14.49 -5.58 15.59
CA GLU A 106 -15.87 -6.02 15.90
C GLU A 106 -15.86 -7.40 16.56
#